data_AF-A0AAD6WW46-F1
#
_entry.id   AF-A0AAD6WW46-F1
#
_cell.length_a   1.000
_cell.length_b   1.000
_cell.length_c   1.000
_cell.angle_alpha   90.00
_cell.angle_beta   90.00
_cell.angle_gamma   90.00
#
_symmetry.space_group_name_H-M   'P 1'
#
loop_
_entity.id
_entity.type
_entity.pdbx_description
1 polymer ?
#
loop_
_entity_poly.entity_id
_entity_poly.type
_entity_poly.pdbx_seq_one_letter_code
_entity_poly.pdbx_strand_id
1 'polypeptide(L)'
;MTVAALQGIVNRVYKQGLVEGKLVPSHHKVTEDGPWWGLAGYRSTDWRSALPAQAHKAVVSLFETQQGSESESDEEVETSNAGAGDTASTPVPSAADAPVKPKAFNFKTPAGIEEFIAWTLQKHAGGTMAFHWKQWGDGIEKKGLFLSYLIVYTYAHHVAILKSMPPEYTRSELPPYGALLLSVQAVERELGFWKTGTYILPKGPSSQFSFDNWGDIRARDASDRKKINLSRRATKFLATLKTWKVEDWAELEVEAEQWLEVKKRFASSSRGTSEAGDIEVLVEDEDEVIIVSD
;
A
#
# COMPACT_ATOMS: atom_id res chain seq x y z
N MET A 1 -15.08 14.56 -13.61
CA MET A 1 -14.71 14.85 -12.22
C MET A 1 -13.19 14.84 -12.16
N THR A 2 -12.54 15.93 -11.73
CA THR A 2 -11.06 16.05 -11.75
C THR A 2 -10.44 15.37 -10.52
N VAL A 3 -9.18 14.93 -10.59
CA VAL A 3 -8.44 14.35 -9.45
C VAL A 3 -8.48 15.30 -8.24
N ALA A 4 -8.34 16.61 -8.48
CA ALA A 4 -8.48 17.63 -7.45
C ALA A 4 -9.87 17.65 -6.76
N ALA A 5 -10.95 17.38 -7.51
CA ALA A 5 -12.30 17.32 -6.94
C ALA A 5 -12.51 16.05 -6.09
N LEU A 6 -11.89 14.93 -6.47
CA LEU A 6 -11.87 13.71 -5.65
C LEU A 6 -11.01 13.91 -4.40
N GLN A 7 -9.84 14.55 -4.53
CA GLN A 7 -8.96 14.87 -3.39
C GLN A 7 -9.65 15.76 -2.36
N GLY A 8 -10.41 16.77 -2.80
CA GLY A 8 -11.18 17.65 -1.91
C GLY A 8 -12.29 16.93 -1.14
N ILE A 9 -12.92 15.92 -1.73
CA ILE A 9 -13.91 15.07 -1.06
C ILE A 9 -13.21 14.14 -0.07
N VAL A 10 -12.10 13.54 -0.46
CA VAL A 10 -11.33 12.60 0.38
C VAL A 10 -10.77 13.31 1.62
N ASN A 11 -10.11 14.46 1.44
CA ASN A 11 -9.55 15.24 2.55
C ASN A 11 -10.63 15.65 3.57
N ARG A 12 -11.85 15.95 3.10
CA ARG A 12 -12.98 16.30 3.98
C ARG A 12 -13.48 15.09 4.80
N VAL A 13 -13.55 13.91 4.18
CA VAL A 13 -13.99 12.68 4.84
C VAL A 13 -12.97 12.18 5.86
N TYR A 14 -11.67 12.24 5.56
CA TYR A 14 -10.62 11.86 6.52
C TYR A 14 -10.52 12.82 7.71
N LYS A 15 -10.65 14.14 7.49
CA LYS A 15 -10.65 15.13 8.60
C LYS A 15 -11.84 14.96 9.56
N GLN A 16 -13.00 14.56 9.06
CA GLN A 16 -14.18 14.33 9.91
C GLN A 16 -14.11 13.04 10.75
N GLY A 17 -13.34 12.02 10.32
CA GLY A 17 -13.18 10.77 11.05
C GLY A 17 -12.18 10.80 12.21
N LEU A 18 -11.33 11.83 12.30
CA LEU A 18 -10.22 11.87 13.27
C LEU A 18 -10.60 12.41 14.66
N VAL A 19 -11.77 13.05 14.80
CA VAL A 19 -12.07 13.93 15.95
C VAL A 19 -12.80 13.23 17.12
N GLU A 20 -13.32 12.02 16.96
CA GLU A 20 -14.19 11.40 17.98
C GLU A 20 -13.67 10.07 18.54
N GLY A 21 -13.14 10.07 19.77
CA GLY A 21 -13.13 8.86 20.60
C GLY A 21 -12.15 8.81 21.78
N LYS A 22 -12.65 9.00 23.01
CA LYS A 22 -12.01 8.54 24.25
C LYS A 22 -12.20 7.02 24.40
N LEU A 23 -11.11 6.29 24.66
CA LEU A 23 -11.06 4.83 24.74
C LEU A 23 -11.34 4.31 26.17
N VAL A 24 -12.14 3.26 26.26
CA VAL A 24 -12.21 2.34 27.41
C VAL A 24 -11.43 1.07 27.03
N PRO A 25 -10.50 0.56 27.86
CA PRO A 25 -9.73 -0.65 27.53
C PRO A 25 -10.65 -1.88 27.54
N SER A 26 -10.77 -2.57 26.41
CA SER A 26 -11.41 -3.89 26.35
C SER A 26 -10.36 -4.96 26.08
N HIS A 27 -10.26 -5.96 26.95
CA HIS A 27 -9.34 -7.08 26.81
C HIS A 27 -9.79 -8.03 25.69
N HIS A 28 -9.34 -7.79 24.45
CA HIS A 28 -9.40 -8.80 23.40
C HIS A 28 -8.16 -9.69 23.50
N LYS A 29 -8.33 -11.00 23.67
CA LYS A 29 -7.23 -11.95 23.65
C LYS A 29 -6.78 -12.17 22.21
N VAL A 30 -5.69 -11.52 21.82
CA VAL A 30 -4.92 -11.90 20.62
C VAL A 30 -4.30 -13.25 20.92
N THR A 31 -4.69 -14.29 20.20
CA THR A 31 -4.07 -15.62 20.31
C THR A 31 -2.70 -15.61 19.66
N GLU A 32 -1.73 -16.35 20.22
CA GLU A 32 -0.33 -16.41 19.75
C GLU A 32 -0.20 -16.85 18.28
N ASP A 33 -1.20 -17.57 17.77
CA ASP A 33 -1.27 -18.04 16.37
C ASP A 33 -2.21 -17.22 15.47
N GLY A 34 -2.77 -16.13 15.99
CA GLY A 34 -3.77 -15.33 15.29
C GLY A 34 -3.16 -14.46 14.19
N PRO A 35 -3.90 -14.10 13.13
CA PRO A 35 -3.44 -13.15 12.10
C PRO A 35 -3.16 -11.75 12.66
N TRP A 36 -3.54 -11.49 13.91
CA TRP A 36 -3.32 -10.24 14.64
C TRP A 36 -2.06 -10.27 15.51
N TRP A 37 -1.37 -11.42 15.55
CA TRP A 37 -0.08 -11.56 16.22
C TRP A 37 0.98 -10.71 15.50
N GLY A 38 1.76 -9.95 16.26
CA GLY A 38 2.67 -8.91 15.75
C GLY A 38 2.11 -7.48 15.85
N LEU A 39 0.82 -7.30 16.11
CA LEU A 39 0.21 -5.98 16.34
C LEU A 39 0.12 -5.61 17.83
N ALA A 40 0.50 -6.52 18.73
CA ALA A 40 0.30 -6.41 20.18
C ALA A 40 1.03 -5.25 20.86
N GLY A 41 2.05 -4.66 20.22
CA GLY A 41 2.77 -3.49 20.73
C GLY A 41 2.19 -2.13 20.31
N TYR A 42 1.18 -2.12 19.43
CA TYR A 42 0.70 -0.89 18.82
C TYR A 42 -0.58 -0.35 19.44
N ARG A 43 -0.71 0.98 19.52
CA ARG A 43 -2.01 1.61 19.77
C ARG A 43 -2.93 1.24 18.62
N SER A 44 -3.96 0.46 18.94
CA SER A 44 -4.94 -0.01 17.95
C SER A 44 -5.59 1.12 17.17
N THR A 45 -5.62 2.36 17.68
CA THR A 45 -6.11 3.56 17.00
C THR A 45 -5.29 3.94 15.78
N ASP A 46 -3.96 3.87 15.88
CA ASP A 46 -3.05 4.36 14.85
C ASP A 46 -3.21 3.47 13.60
N TRP A 47 -3.44 2.17 13.79
CA TRP A 47 -3.72 1.23 12.70
C TRP A 47 -5.05 1.45 11.99
N ARG A 48 -6.04 2.04 12.66
CA ARG A 48 -7.40 2.16 12.11
C ARG A 48 -7.51 3.24 11.05
N SER A 49 -6.78 4.33 11.26
CA SER A 49 -6.78 5.49 10.38
C SER A 49 -5.51 5.54 9.53
N ALA A 50 -4.34 5.18 10.07
CA ALA A 50 -3.09 5.41 9.38
C ALA A 50 -2.94 4.50 8.16
N LEU A 51 -3.15 3.18 8.26
CA LEU A 51 -2.98 2.30 7.10
C LEU A 51 -3.92 2.66 5.92
N PRO A 52 -5.23 2.89 6.11
CA PRO A 52 -6.07 3.41 5.03
C PRO A 52 -5.57 4.73 4.46
N ALA A 53 -5.11 5.66 5.32
CA ALA A 53 -4.54 6.93 4.86
C ALA A 53 -3.24 6.74 4.07
N GLN A 54 -2.39 5.78 4.45
CA GLN A 54 -1.16 5.45 3.70
C GLN A 54 -1.49 4.76 2.38
N ALA A 55 -2.48 3.88 2.34
CA ALA A 55 -2.96 3.28 1.10
C ALA A 55 -3.53 4.36 0.16
N HIS A 56 -4.30 5.32 0.69
CA HIS A 56 -4.75 6.48 -0.06
C HIS A 56 -3.58 7.28 -0.63
N LYS A 57 -2.59 7.63 0.20
CA LYS A 57 -1.36 8.33 -0.24
C LYS A 57 -0.62 7.54 -1.31
N ALA A 58 -0.52 6.22 -1.19
CA ALA A 58 0.11 5.37 -2.20
C ALA A 58 -0.61 5.45 -3.55
N VAL A 59 -1.94 5.35 -3.55
CA VAL A 59 -2.72 5.40 -4.80
C VAL A 59 -2.64 6.78 -5.45
N VAL A 60 -2.74 7.85 -4.66
CA VAL A 60 -2.61 9.23 -5.17
C VAL A 60 -1.20 9.48 -5.72
N SER A 61 -0.15 9.11 -4.97
CA SER A 61 1.24 9.28 -5.39
C SER A 61 1.55 8.53 -6.68
N LEU A 62 0.97 7.33 -6.86
CA LEU A 62 1.10 6.57 -8.10
C LEU A 62 0.53 7.35 -9.29
N PHE A 63 -0.66 7.95 -9.14
CA PHE A 63 -1.28 8.72 -10.22
C PHE A 63 -0.50 10.00 -10.53
N GLU A 64 -0.04 10.72 -9.51
CA GLU A 64 0.72 11.96 -9.68
C GLU A 64 2.08 11.73 -10.35
N THR A 65 2.83 10.70 -9.91
CA THR A 65 4.15 10.39 -10.50
C THR A 65 4.05 10.01 -11.98
N GLN A 66 3.01 9.26 -12.34
CA GLN A 66 2.79 8.86 -13.74
C GLN A 66 2.26 10.03 -14.61
N GLN A 67 1.60 11.02 -14.03
CA GLN A 67 1.20 12.23 -14.76
C GLN A 67 2.39 13.14 -15.10
N GLY A 68 3.38 13.25 -14.21
CA GLY A 68 4.56 14.11 -14.39
C GLY A 68 5.66 13.52 -15.27
N SER A 69 5.77 12.19 -15.35
CA SER A 69 6.84 11.50 -16.10
C SER A 69 6.79 11.67 -17.62
N GLU A 70 5.67 12.11 -18.20
CA GLU A 70 5.48 12.18 -19.66
C GLU A 70 5.62 13.60 -20.24
N SER A 71 5.88 14.63 -19.43
CA SER A 71 5.99 16.02 -19.92
C SER A 71 7.42 16.45 -20.29
N GLU A 72 8.40 15.56 -20.19
CA GLU A 72 9.83 15.93 -20.30
C GLU A 72 10.56 15.27 -21.50
N SER A 73 9.85 14.62 -22.42
CA SER A 73 10.46 13.87 -23.54
C SER A 73 10.21 14.41 -24.95
N ASP A 74 9.69 15.64 -25.11
CA ASP A 74 9.39 16.22 -26.43
C ASP A 74 10.45 17.24 -26.96
N GLU A 75 11.71 17.12 -26.53
CA GLU A 75 12.84 17.74 -27.25
C GLU A 75 13.74 16.66 -27.89
N GLU A 76 13.28 16.11 -29.01
CA GLU A 76 14.16 15.42 -29.95
C GLU A 76 15.06 16.46 -30.66
N VAL A 77 16.28 16.61 -30.14
CA VAL A 77 17.40 17.18 -30.91
C VAL A 77 17.91 16.11 -31.86
N GLU A 78 17.54 16.22 -33.13
CA GLU A 78 18.23 15.53 -34.23
C GLU A 78 19.70 15.98 -34.27
N THR A 79 20.61 15.11 -33.82
CA THR A 79 21.98 15.12 -34.33
C THR A 79 22.33 13.76 -34.88
N SER A 80 22.24 13.65 -36.20
CA SER A 80 22.87 12.62 -36.99
C SER A 80 24.38 12.63 -36.74
N ASN A 81 24.96 11.50 -36.34
CA ASN A 81 26.37 11.28 -36.57
C ASN A 81 26.64 9.82 -36.95
N ALA A 82 27.13 9.66 -38.18
CA ALA A 82 27.57 8.40 -38.75
C ALA A 82 28.99 8.09 -38.26
N GLY A 83 29.20 6.87 -37.79
CA GLY A 83 30.52 6.38 -37.39
C GLY A 83 30.55 4.86 -37.38
N ALA A 84 31.16 4.29 -38.42
CA ALA A 84 31.41 2.87 -38.57
C ALA A 84 32.41 2.37 -37.51
N GLY A 85 32.15 1.19 -36.95
CA GLY A 85 33.04 0.51 -36.00
C GLY A 85 32.67 -0.96 -35.87
N ASP A 86 33.51 -1.78 -36.50
CA ASP A 86 33.49 -3.24 -36.55
C ASP A 86 33.83 -3.88 -35.19
N THR A 87 33.23 -5.05 -34.89
CA THR A 87 33.79 -6.25 -34.23
C THR A 87 32.89 -6.96 -33.19
N ALA A 88 32.93 -8.30 -33.31
CA ALA A 88 32.73 -9.33 -32.29
C ALA A 88 31.30 -9.84 -31.99
N SER A 89 30.94 -10.92 -32.69
CA SER A 89 29.88 -11.87 -32.35
C SER A 89 30.04 -12.41 -30.91
N THR A 90 29.01 -12.18 -30.09
CA THR A 90 28.75 -12.89 -28.83
C THR A 90 27.47 -13.74 -28.99
N PRO A 91 27.33 -14.86 -28.28
CA PRO A 91 26.30 -15.85 -28.55
C PRO A 91 24.93 -15.39 -28.05
N VAL A 92 23.92 -15.69 -28.87
CA VAL A 92 22.50 -15.39 -28.68
C VAL A 92 22.01 -15.94 -27.33
N PRO A 93 21.54 -15.09 -26.38
CA PRO A 93 20.76 -15.57 -25.26
C PRO A 93 19.35 -15.95 -25.73
N SER A 94 18.94 -17.15 -25.30
CA SER A 94 17.65 -17.79 -25.51
C SER A 94 16.47 -16.84 -25.34
N ALA A 95 15.54 -16.85 -26.29
CA ALA A 95 14.35 -15.99 -26.39
C ALA A 95 13.23 -16.28 -25.35
N ALA A 96 13.58 -16.70 -24.14
CA ALA A 96 12.64 -17.09 -23.08
C ALA A 96 12.50 -16.07 -21.93
N ASP A 97 13.25 -14.96 -21.94
CA ASP A 97 13.24 -13.91 -20.90
C ASP A 97 13.01 -12.51 -21.50
N ALA A 98 12.10 -12.39 -22.47
CA ALA A 98 11.69 -11.06 -22.90
C ALA A 98 10.94 -10.38 -21.72
N PRO A 99 11.40 -9.22 -21.22
CA PRO A 99 10.75 -8.56 -20.10
C PRO A 99 9.30 -8.25 -20.51
N VAL A 100 8.35 -8.84 -19.78
CA VAL A 100 6.94 -8.56 -20.00
C VAL A 100 6.73 -7.07 -19.80
N LYS A 101 6.41 -6.37 -20.89
CA LYS A 101 6.15 -4.93 -20.82
C LYS A 101 4.88 -4.74 -19.99
N PRO A 102 4.94 -4.00 -18.88
CA PRO A 102 3.76 -3.74 -18.07
C PRO A 102 2.70 -3.04 -18.93
N LYS A 103 1.43 -3.38 -18.71
CA LYS A 103 0.31 -2.70 -19.35
C LYS A 103 0.38 -1.21 -19.00
N ALA A 104 0.48 -0.35 -20.01
CA ALA A 104 0.49 1.10 -19.84
C ALA A 104 -0.93 1.62 -19.65
N PHE A 105 -1.12 2.57 -18.73
CA PHE A 105 -2.40 3.22 -18.46
C PHE A 105 -2.22 4.74 -18.52
N ASN A 106 -3.22 5.45 -19.05
CA ASN A 106 -3.19 6.91 -19.10
C ASN A 106 -3.77 7.52 -17.83
N PHE A 107 -2.91 7.82 -16.86
CA PHE A 107 -3.33 8.39 -15.56
C PHE A 107 -3.75 9.86 -15.61
N LYS A 108 -3.59 10.56 -16.75
CA LYS A 108 -4.07 11.94 -16.94
C LYS A 108 -5.58 11.99 -17.19
N THR A 109 -6.16 10.87 -17.64
CA THR A 109 -7.59 10.79 -17.96
C THR A 109 -8.36 9.98 -16.91
N PRO A 110 -9.59 10.40 -16.55
CA PRO A 110 -10.45 9.58 -15.68
C PRO A 110 -10.68 8.17 -16.24
N ALA A 111 -10.78 8.02 -17.56
CA ALA A 111 -10.95 6.72 -18.22
C ALA A 111 -9.76 5.79 -18.02
N GLY A 112 -8.52 6.31 -18.11
CA GLY A 112 -7.33 5.49 -17.88
C GLY A 112 -7.14 5.12 -16.41
N ILE A 113 -7.52 6.00 -15.47
CA ILE A 113 -7.60 5.65 -14.04
C ILE A 113 -8.64 4.54 -13.82
N GLU A 114 -9.84 4.67 -14.39
CA GLU A 114 -10.88 3.65 -14.27
C GLU A 114 -10.43 2.29 -14.85
N GLU A 115 -9.76 2.29 -16.00
CA GLU A 115 -9.20 1.09 -16.60
C GLU A 115 -8.13 0.44 -15.71
N PHE A 116 -7.23 1.24 -15.14
CA PHE A 116 -6.24 0.77 -14.17
C PHE A 116 -6.90 0.14 -12.94
N ILE A 117 -7.92 0.79 -12.37
CA ILE A 117 -8.64 0.29 -11.19
C ILE A 117 -9.39 -1.01 -11.52
N ALA A 118 -10.01 -1.10 -12.70
CA ALA A 118 -10.69 -2.31 -13.15
C ALA A 118 -9.70 -3.48 -13.32
N TRP A 119 -8.55 -3.22 -13.94
CA TRP A 119 -7.49 -4.21 -14.12
C TRP A 119 -6.86 -4.64 -12.80
N THR A 120 -6.54 -3.70 -11.91
CA THR A 120 -5.91 -4.01 -10.61
C THR A 120 -6.80 -4.88 -9.72
N LEU A 121 -8.11 -4.65 -9.73
CA LEU A 121 -9.10 -5.38 -8.92
C LEU A 121 -9.65 -6.64 -9.61
N GLN A 122 -9.17 -6.98 -10.79
CA GLN A 122 -9.59 -8.20 -11.47
C GLN A 122 -9.13 -9.43 -10.66
N LYS A 123 -10.07 -10.32 -10.34
CA LYS A 123 -9.77 -11.56 -9.62
C LYS A 123 -9.29 -12.63 -10.61
N HIS A 124 -8.19 -13.28 -10.27
CA HIS A 124 -7.61 -14.36 -11.08
C HIS A 124 -7.64 -15.70 -10.34
N ALA A 125 -7.19 -16.77 -11.01
CA ALA A 125 -7.03 -18.08 -10.41
C ALA A 125 -6.22 -17.99 -9.10
N GLY A 126 -6.72 -18.66 -8.05
CA GLY A 126 -6.16 -18.58 -6.70
C GLY A 126 -6.63 -17.37 -5.88
N GLY A 127 -7.53 -16.53 -6.42
CA GLY A 127 -8.13 -15.41 -5.68
C GLY A 127 -7.17 -14.24 -5.46
N THR A 128 -6.06 -14.19 -6.18
CA THR A 128 -5.15 -13.03 -6.22
C THR A 128 -5.63 -12.00 -7.23
N MET A 129 -5.17 -10.76 -7.06
CA MET A 129 -5.46 -9.60 -7.90
C MET A 129 -4.15 -9.02 -8.41
N ALA A 130 -4.15 -8.24 -9.49
CA ALA A 130 -2.92 -7.77 -10.12
C ALA A 130 -2.07 -6.89 -9.17
N PHE A 131 -2.72 -6.04 -8.35
CA PHE A 131 -2.00 -5.23 -7.35
C PHE A 131 -1.34 -6.06 -6.25
N HIS A 132 -1.60 -7.37 -6.13
CA HIS A 132 -0.85 -8.19 -5.18
C HIS A 132 0.56 -8.48 -5.66
N TRP A 133 0.99 -8.11 -6.86
CA TRP A 133 2.26 -8.56 -7.43
C TRP A 133 3.12 -7.38 -7.86
N LYS A 134 4.44 -7.51 -7.68
CA LYS A 134 5.44 -6.54 -8.17
C LYS A 134 5.44 -6.49 -9.69
N GLN A 135 5.38 -7.66 -10.32
CA GLN A 135 5.24 -7.80 -11.76
C GLN A 135 4.03 -8.69 -12.07
N TRP A 136 3.16 -8.17 -12.94
CA TRP A 136 1.96 -8.86 -13.39
C TRP A 136 1.86 -8.81 -14.92
N GLY A 137 2.20 -9.93 -15.55
CA GLY A 137 2.11 -10.14 -16.99
C GLY A 137 0.80 -10.78 -17.41
N ASP A 138 -0.32 -10.06 -17.22
CA ASP A 138 -1.68 -10.49 -17.59
C ASP A 138 -2.10 -11.87 -17.04
N GLY A 139 -1.52 -12.25 -15.90
CA GLY A 139 -1.82 -13.49 -15.20
C GLY A 139 -1.02 -14.72 -15.65
N ILE A 140 -0.15 -14.60 -16.66
CA ILE A 140 0.74 -15.66 -17.12
C ILE A 140 2.03 -15.66 -16.31
N GLU A 141 2.65 -14.49 -16.16
CA GLU A 141 3.88 -14.32 -15.37
C GLU A 141 3.60 -13.44 -14.15
N LYS A 142 3.95 -13.95 -12.97
CA LYS A 142 3.71 -13.29 -11.69
C LYS A 142 4.98 -13.39 -10.87
N LYS A 143 5.52 -12.25 -10.45
CA LYS A 143 6.72 -12.19 -9.60
C LYS A 143 6.51 -11.19 -8.46
N GLY A 144 7.10 -11.51 -7.30
CA GLY A 144 7.04 -10.69 -6.09
C GLY A 144 5.64 -10.53 -5.51
N LEU A 145 5.10 -11.60 -4.91
CA LEU A 145 3.81 -11.51 -4.21
C LEU A 145 3.93 -10.52 -3.03
N PHE A 146 2.96 -9.63 -2.92
CA PHE A 146 2.87 -8.48 -2.01
C PHE A 146 4.00 -7.46 -2.08
N LEU A 147 4.84 -7.54 -3.12
CA LEU A 147 5.91 -6.56 -3.39
C LEU A 147 5.48 -5.48 -4.39
N SER A 148 4.17 -5.31 -4.62
CA SER A 148 3.68 -4.19 -5.42
C SER A 148 3.99 -2.86 -4.73
N TYR A 149 4.17 -1.81 -5.53
CA TYR A 149 4.34 -0.43 -5.05
C TYR A 149 3.32 -0.05 -3.97
N LEU A 150 2.02 -0.31 -4.22
CA LEU A 150 0.94 0.11 -3.33
C LEU A 150 1.04 -0.56 -1.95
N ILE A 151 1.35 -1.86 -1.93
CA ILE A 151 1.43 -2.64 -0.70
C ILE A 151 2.71 -2.28 0.06
N VAL A 152 3.85 -2.23 -0.62
CA VAL A 152 5.15 -1.90 0.00
C VAL A 152 5.11 -0.49 0.58
N TYR A 153 4.59 0.50 -0.14
CA TYR A 153 4.41 1.86 0.37
C TYR A 153 3.59 1.87 1.66
N THR A 154 2.45 1.18 1.65
CA THR A 154 1.55 1.11 2.81
C THR A 154 2.21 0.39 3.99
N TYR A 155 2.94 -0.69 3.72
CA TYR A 155 3.68 -1.48 4.71
C TYR A 155 4.91 -0.77 5.27
N ALA A 156 5.58 0.09 4.48
CA ALA A 156 6.73 0.86 4.93
C ALA A 156 6.41 1.75 6.13
N HIS A 157 5.15 2.20 6.27
CA HIS A 157 4.70 2.91 7.46
C HIS A 157 4.80 2.06 8.74
N HIS A 158 4.47 0.76 8.67
CA HIS A 158 4.67 -0.16 9.79
C HIS A 158 6.14 -0.26 10.17
N VAL A 159 7.02 -0.42 9.17
CA VAL A 159 8.47 -0.47 9.36
C VAL A 159 8.98 0.83 10.00
N ALA A 160 8.49 1.99 9.57
CA ALA A 160 8.85 3.28 10.16
C ALA A 160 8.51 3.35 11.64
N ILE A 161 7.31 2.89 12.03
CA ILE A 161 6.91 2.85 13.45
C ILE A 161 7.78 1.86 14.22
N LEU A 162 8.05 0.65 13.67
CA LEU A 162 8.92 -0.30 14.35
C LEU A 162 10.30 0.30 14.64
N LYS A 163 10.85 1.05 13.68
CA LYS A 163 12.15 1.72 13.81
C LYS A 163 12.15 2.88 14.80
N SER A 164 11.01 3.55 15.00
CA SER A 164 10.91 4.63 15.99
C SER A 164 10.66 4.14 17.42
N MET A 165 10.29 2.86 17.61
CA MET A 165 10.12 2.31 18.96
C MET A 165 11.45 2.25 19.71
N PRO A 166 11.48 2.68 20.99
CA PRO A 166 12.65 2.57 21.84
C PRO A 166 13.17 1.12 21.95
N PRO A 167 14.49 0.91 22.08
CA PRO A 167 15.09 -0.44 22.07
C PRO A 167 14.66 -1.31 23.26
N GLU A 168 14.11 -0.71 24.32
CA GLU A 168 13.62 -1.41 25.51
C GLU A 168 12.34 -2.22 25.23
N TYR A 169 11.63 -1.91 24.14
CA TYR A 169 10.44 -2.67 23.74
C TYR A 169 10.84 -3.94 22.98
N THR A 170 10.49 -5.09 23.56
CA THR A 170 10.69 -6.38 22.90
C THR A 170 9.90 -6.46 21.60
N ARG A 171 10.61 -6.66 20.49
CA ARG A 171 10.00 -6.95 19.19
C ARG A 171 9.76 -8.45 19.07
N SER A 172 8.69 -8.83 18.38
CA SER A 172 8.49 -10.24 18.05
C SER A 172 9.56 -10.69 17.07
N GLU A 173 10.12 -11.89 17.28
CA GLU A 173 11.02 -12.55 16.32
C GLU A 173 10.26 -13.15 15.13
N LEU A 174 8.93 -13.24 15.23
CA LEU A 174 8.09 -13.77 14.17
C LEU A 174 7.86 -12.71 13.09
N PRO A 175 7.73 -13.12 11.81
CA PRO A 175 7.39 -12.20 10.74
C PRO A 175 6.08 -11.45 11.02
N PRO A 176 5.97 -10.16 10.64
CA PRO A 176 4.81 -9.33 10.91
C PRO A 176 3.65 -9.62 9.94
N TYR A 177 3.16 -10.87 9.96
CA TYR A 177 2.08 -11.35 9.08
C TYR A 177 0.86 -10.43 9.07
N GLY A 178 0.43 -10.02 10.27
CA GLY A 178 -0.74 -9.17 10.43
C GLY A 178 -0.58 -7.80 9.79
N ALA A 179 0.60 -7.19 9.93
CA ALA A 179 0.88 -5.89 9.34
C ALA A 179 0.82 -5.94 7.81
N LEU A 180 1.44 -6.95 7.20
CA LEU A 180 1.42 -7.12 5.75
C LEU A 180 0.01 -7.39 5.22
N LEU A 181 -0.72 -8.31 5.85
CA LEU A 181 -2.10 -8.63 5.45
C LEU A 181 -3.02 -7.41 5.57
N LEU A 182 -2.84 -6.59 6.60
CA LEU A 182 -3.58 -5.34 6.75
C LEU A 182 -3.23 -4.32 5.68
N SER A 183 -1.95 -4.17 5.31
CA SER A 183 -1.55 -3.32 4.19
C SER A 183 -2.22 -3.75 2.89
N VAL A 184 -2.27 -5.06 2.61
CA VAL A 184 -2.97 -5.61 1.43
C VAL A 184 -4.46 -5.24 1.46
N GLN A 185 -5.13 -5.42 2.59
CA GLN A 185 -6.55 -5.09 2.73
C GLN A 185 -6.81 -3.58 2.62
N ALA A 186 -5.93 -2.74 3.18
CA ALA A 186 -6.04 -1.29 3.10
C ALA A 186 -5.97 -0.82 1.65
N VAL A 187 -5.03 -1.37 0.87
CA VAL A 187 -4.92 -1.13 -0.57
C VAL A 187 -6.16 -1.62 -1.32
N GLU A 188 -6.64 -2.84 -1.06
CA GLU A 188 -7.86 -3.39 -1.70
C GLU A 188 -9.06 -2.46 -1.48
N ARG A 189 -9.23 -1.97 -0.25
CA ARG A 189 -10.32 -1.06 0.12
C ARG A 189 -10.20 0.28 -0.58
N GLU A 190 -9.01 0.85 -0.63
CA GLU A 190 -8.75 2.13 -1.29
C GLU A 190 -9.04 2.01 -2.79
N LEU A 191 -8.50 0.99 -3.47
CA LEU A 191 -8.83 0.73 -4.87
C LEU A 191 -10.33 0.53 -5.09
N GLY A 192 -11.02 -0.14 -4.15
CA GLY A 192 -12.48 -0.28 -4.16
C GLY A 192 -13.23 1.05 -4.01
N PHE A 193 -12.69 2.00 -3.23
CA PHE A 193 -13.20 3.37 -3.16
C PHE A 193 -13.09 4.06 -4.51
N TRP A 194 -11.92 4.02 -5.15
CA TRP A 194 -11.72 4.59 -6.50
C TRP A 194 -12.66 3.98 -7.54
N LYS A 195 -12.96 2.68 -7.43
CA LYS A 195 -13.90 1.99 -8.32
C LYS A 195 -15.35 2.47 -8.17
N THR A 196 -15.77 2.76 -6.95
CA THR A 196 -17.19 2.99 -6.62
C THR A 196 -17.53 4.45 -6.33
N GLY A 197 -16.51 5.30 -6.15
CA GLY A 197 -16.65 6.67 -5.65
C GLY A 197 -17.19 6.75 -4.21
N THR A 198 -17.40 5.61 -3.54
CA THR A 198 -18.08 5.56 -2.25
C THR A 198 -17.09 5.18 -1.16
N TYR A 199 -16.69 6.15 -0.35
CA TYR A 199 -15.77 5.88 0.75
C TYR A 199 -16.51 5.13 1.84
N ILE A 200 -16.21 3.84 1.98
CA ILE A 200 -16.75 3.05 3.06
C ILE A 200 -15.91 3.36 4.29
N LEU A 201 -16.35 4.28 5.14
CA LEU A 201 -15.73 4.48 6.44
C LEU A 201 -15.96 3.21 7.29
N PRO A 202 -14.91 2.63 7.88
CA PRO A 202 -15.08 1.49 8.76
C PRO A 202 -15.96 1.85 9.96
N LYS A 203 -16.99 1.04 10.19
CA LYS A 203 -17.97 1.24 11.28
C LYS A 203 -17.66 0.27 12.41
N GLY A 204 -18.08 0.61 13.63
CA GLY A 204 -18.01 -0.28 14.79
C GLY A 204 -17.41 0.40 16.02
N PRO A 205 -17.66 -0.13 17.22
CA PRO A 205 -17.11 0.43 18.44
C PRO A 205 -15.58 0.31 18.44
N SER A 206 -14.91 1.25 19.09
CA SER A 206 -13.45 1.27 19.21
C SER A 206 -12.85 0.03 19.88
N SER A 207 -13.64 -0.88 20.41
CA SER A 207 -13.18 -2.18 20.94
C SER A 207 -13.21 -3.32 19.92
N GLN A 208 -14.04 -3.21 18.86
CA GLN A 208 -14.28 -4.30 17.88
C GLN A 208 -13.96 -3.91 16.43
N PHE A 209 -13.64 -2.63 16.19
CA PHE A 209 -13.37 -2.08 14.87
C PHE A 209 -12.41 -2.94 14.02
N SER A 210 -11.31 -3.44 14.60
CA SER A 210 -10.33 -4.23 13.85
C SER A 210 -10.94 -5.53 13.33
N PHE A 211 -11.71 -6.22 14.19
CA PHE A 211 -12.40 -7.45 13.81
C PHE A 211 -13.53 -7.20 12.82
N ASP A 212 -14.37 -6.20 13.06
CA ASP A 212 -15.56 -5.93 12.24
C ASP A 212 -15.20 -5.47 10.82
N ASN A 213 -14.09 -4.73 10.68
CA ASN A 213 -13.71 -4.15 9.39
C ASN A 213 -12.70 -5.00 8.62
N TRP A 214 -11.79 -5.65 9.33
CA TRP A 214 -10.63 -6.30 8.72
C TRP A 214 -10.59 -7.81 8.99
N GLY A 215 -11.34 -8.29 9.99
CA GLY A 215 -11.44 -9.70 10.35
C GLY A 215 -12.20 -10.58 9.36
N ASP A 216 -12.06 -11.89 9.56
CA ASP A 216 -12.82 -12.88 8.82
C ASP A 216 -14.30 -12.83 9.23
N ILE A 217 -15.18 -12.77 8.24
CA ILE A 217 -16.62 -12.71 8.50
C ILE A 217 -17.21 -14.10 8.53
N ARG A 218 -17.94 -14.41 9.59
CA ARG A 218 -18.79 -15.60 9.70
C ARG A 218 -20.23 -15.18 9.45
N ALA A 219 -20.75 -15.44 8.26
CA ALA A 219 -22.16 -15.24 7.95
C ALA A 219 -22.89 -16.58 8.01
N ARG A 220 -24.05 -16.64 8.65
CA ARG A 220 -24.94 -17.80 8.49
C ARG A 220 -25.59 -17.73 7.11
N ASP A 221 -25.68 -18.87 6.45
CA ASP A 221 -26.41 -18.96 5.19
C ASP A 221 -27.88 -18.59 5.41
N ALA A 222 -28.42 -17.74 4.54
CA ALA A 222 -29.83 -17.34 4.62
C ALA A 222 -30.77 -18.53 4.36
N SER A 223 -30.31 -19.49 3.55
CA SER A 223 -31.07 -20.69 3.18
C SER A 223 -30.93 -21.83 4.19
N ASP A 224 -29.78 -21.91 4.89
CA ASP A 224 -29.51 -22.93 5.89
C ASP A 224 -28.83 -22.33 7.13
N ARG A 225 -29.62 -22.11 8.18
CA ARG A 225 -29.13 -21.53 9.45
C ARG A 225 -28.06 -22.38 10.14
N LYS A 226 -27.88 -23.66 9.75
CA LYS A 226 -26.81 -24.53 10.28
C LYS A 226 -25.50 -24.34 9.54
N LYS A 227 -25.53 -23.82 8.30
CA LYS A 227 -24.34 -23.59 7.49
C LYS A 227 -23.75 -22.21 7.80
N ILE A 228 -22.49 -22.19 8.22
CA ILE A 228 -21.70 -20.97 8.42
C ILE A 228 -20.79 -20.78 7.21
N ASN A 229 -21.03 -19.73 6.45
CA ASN A 229 -20.14 -19.29 5.38
C ASN A 229 -19.04 -18.40 5.99
N LEU A 230 -17.80 -18.90 5.97
CA LEU A 230 -16.61 -18.16 6.41
C LEU A 230 -16.02 -17.39 5.22
N SER A 231 -16.19 -16.07 5.21
CA SER A 231 -15.47 -15.17 4.31
C SER A 231 -14.12 -14.81 4.93
N ARG A 232 -13.06 -15.50 4.48
CA ARG A 232 -11.70 -15.20 4.91
C ARG A 232 -11.24 -13.90 4.26
N ARG A 233 -11.04 -12.86 5.07
CA ARG A 233 -10.50 -11.56 4.68
C ARG A 233 -9.13 -11.40 5.28
N ALA A 234 -9.03 -11.45 6.61
CA ALA A 234 -7.78 -11.31 7.36
C ALA A 234 -6.85 -12.49 7.10
N THR A 235 -7.39 -13.71 7.10
CA THR A 235 -6.56 -14.93 7.05
C THR A 235 -6.38 -15.50 5.65
N LYS A 236 -6.91 -14.83 4.62
CA LYS A 236 -6.97 -15.36 3.24
C LYS A 236 -5.61 -15.82 2.73
N PHE A 237 -4.56 -15.04 2.99
CA PHE A 237 -3.20 -15.31 2.53
C PHE A 237 -2.25 -15.76 3.64
N LEU A 238 -2.75 -15.99 4.86
CA LEU A 238 -1.91 -16.37 6.00
C LEU A 238 -1.18 -17.69 5.74
N ALA A 239 -1.87 -18.69 5.18
CA ALA A 239 -1.25 -19.96 4.83
C ALA A 239 -0.11 -19.78 3.81
N THR A 240 -0.31 -18.92 2.81
CA THR A 240 0.72 -18.58 1.81
C THR A 240 1.91 -17.88 2.46
N LEU A 241 1.68 -16.88 3.31
CA LEU A 241 2.76 -16.17 4.00
C LEU A 241 3.54 -17.07 4.96
N LYS A 242 2.90 -18.07 5.58
CA LYS A 242 3.62 -19.06 6.40
C LYS A 242 4.55 -19.97 5.59
N THR A 243 4.41 -20.01 4.26
CA THR A 243 5.33 -20.73 3.37
C THR A 243 6.46 -19.86 2.83
N TRP A 244 6.44 -18.56 3.09
CA TRP A 244 7.54 -17.66 2.72
C TRP A 244 8.80 -18.01 3.48
N LYS A 245 9.92 -17.95 2.77
CA LYS A 245 11.25 -18.14 3.33
C LYS A 245 11.78 -16.82 3.90
N VAL A 246 12.90 -16.90 4.61
CA VAL A 246 13.58 -15.72 5.17
C VAL A 246 13.95 -14.74 4.05
N GLU A 247 14.30 -15.24 2.86
CA GLU A 247 14.66 -14.40 1.73
C GLU A 247 13.48 -13.57 1.20
N ASP A 248 12.27 -14.14 1.19
CA ASP A 248 11.05 -13.44 0.74
C ASP A 248 10.71 -12.28 1.71
N TRP A 249 10.87 -12.52 3.01
CA TRP A 249 10.69 -11.49 4.04
C TRP A 249 11.77 -10.42 3.97
N ALA A 250 13.03 -10.81 3.75
CA ALA A 250 14.13 -9.88 3.60
C ALA A 250 13.94 -8.98 2.36
N GLU A 251 13.44 -9.52 1.24
CA GLU A 251 13.12 -8.71 0.06
C GLU A 251 12.04 -7.66 0.39
N LEU A 252 10.96 -8.04 1.08
CA LEU A 252 9.92 -7.10 1.51
C LEU A 252 10.46 -6.00 2.42
N GLU A 253 11.31 -6.36 3.39
CA GLU A 253 11.91 -5.39 4.31
C GLU A 253 12.83 -4.42 3.57
N VAL A 254 13.70 -4.91 2.68
CA VAL A 254 14.59 -4.07 1.86
C VAL A 254 13.79 -3.09 1.01
N GLU A 255 12.75 -3.56 0.32
CA GLU A 255 11.87 -2.71 -0.49
C GLU A 255 11.17 -1.63 0.36
N ALA A 256 10.64 -2.03 1.52
CA ALA A 256 10.00 -1.09 2.45
C ALA A 256 10.98 -0.05 3.02
N GLU A 257 12.22 -0.45 3.30
CA GLU A 257 13.26 0.46 3.78
C GLU A 257 13.73 1.46 2.72
N GLN A 258 13.89 1.00 1.48
CA GLN A 258 14.21 1.89 0.35
C GLN A 258 13.16 2.99 0.20
N TRP A 259 11.88 2.66 0.39
CA TRP A 259 10.79 3.65 0.39
C TRP A 259 10.95 4.72 1.49
N LEU A 260 11.35 4.31 2.70
CA LEU A 260 11.57 5.26 3.78
C LEU A 260 12.76 6.19 3.49
N GLU A 261 13.80 5.68 2.86
CA GLU A 261 14.96 6.48 2.48
C GLU A 261 14.63 7.49 1.38
N VAL A 262 13.87 7.08 0.36
CA VAL A 262 13.36 7.98 -0.68
C VAL A 262 12.53 9.10 -0.05
N LYS A 263 11.62 8.77 0.88
CA LYS A 263 10.83 9.78 1.61
C LYS A 263 11.70 10.77 2.38
N LYS A 264 12.75 10.32 3.06
CA LYS A 264 13.68 11.20 3.79
C LYS A 264 14.39 12.19 2.86
N ARG A 265 14.81 11.74 1.67
CA ARG A 265 15.47 12.60 0.69
C ARG A 265 14.56 13.74 0.23
N PHE A 266 13.30 13.43 -0.08
CA PHE A 266 12.31 14.45 -0.44
C PHE A 266 12.07 15.44 0.71
N ALA A 267 11.98 14.97 1.95
CA ALA A 267 11.82 15.84 3.12
C ALA A 267 13.06 16.70 3.43
N SER A 268 14.28 16.21 3.14
CA SER A 268 15.51 17.00 3.30
C SER A 268 15.72 18.02 2.18
N SER A 269 15.22 17.74 0.98
CA SER A 269 15.36 18.63 -0.19
C SER A 269 14.43 19.84 -0.11
N SER A 270 13.23 19.70 0.49
CA SER A 270 12.30 20.83 0.68
C SER A 270 12.79 21.87 1.70
N ARG A 271 13.82 21.55 2.48
CA ARG A 271 14.41 22.46 3.47
C ARG A 271 15.52 23.36 2.89
N GLY A 272 15.76 23.28 1.59
CA GLY A 272 16.93 23.85 0.93
C GLY A 272 16.66 24.69 -0.31
N THR A 273 15.51 25.37 -0.45
CA THR A 273 15.33 26.41 -1.48
C THR A 273 14.36 27.50 -1.02
N SER A 274 14.90 28.53 -0.37
CA SER A 274 14.26 29.84 -0.33
C SER A 274 14.62 30.60 -1.61
N GLU A 275 13.80 30.48 -2.65
CA GLU A 275 13.48 31.54 -3.63
C GLU A 275 12.55 31.01 -4.75
N ALA A 276 11.32 31.55 -4.77
CA ALA A 276 10.36 31.65 -5.86
C ALA A 276 9.81 30.37 -6.56
N GLY A 277 8.56 30.02 -6.21
CA GLY A 277 7.65 29.24 -7.05
C GLY A 277 6.83 28.19 -6.30
N ASP A 278 5.67 28.59 -5.77
CA ASP A 278 4.71 27.77 -5.02
C ASP A 278 4.34 26.44 -5.70
N ILE A 279 4.78 25.32 -5.12
CA ILE A 279 4.01 24.07 -5.02
C ILE A 279 4.19 23.55 -3.59
N GLU A 280 3.36 24.03 -2.67
CA GLU A 280 3.22 23.44 -1.35
C GLU A 280 2.52 22.07 -1.47
N VAL A 281 3.31 21.00 -1.56
CA VAL A 281 2.83 19.68 -1.12
C VAL A 281 2.83 19.73 0.41
N LEU A 282 1.69 20.15 0.98
CA LEU A 282 1.41 20.11 2.42
C LEU A 282 1.49 18.66 2.92
N VAL A 283 2.70 18.22 3.26
CA VAL A 283 2.90 17.13 4.21
C VAL A 283 2.82 17.78 5.59
N GLU A 284 1.59 17.94 6.08
CA GLU A 284 1.35 18.23 7.50
C GLU A 284 1.80 16.99 8.31
N ASP A 285 3.04 17.02 8.79
CA ASP A 285 3.51 16.16 9.87
C ASP A 285 3.00 16.75 11.20
N GLU A 286 1.74 16.48 11.56
CA GLU A 286 1.25 16.70 12.92
C GLU A 286 1.57 15.46 13.78
N ASP A 287 2.51 15.62 14.72
CA ASP A 287 2.43 15.20 16.14
C ASP A 287 3.83 15.12 16.78
N GLU A 288 4.44 16.28 17.07
CA GLU A 288 5.50 16.39 18.09
C GLU A 288 4.83 16.77 19.42
N VAL A 289 4.44 15.77 20.20
CA VAL A 289 3.90 15.98 21.55
C VAL A 289 5.06 16.28 22.49
N ILE A 290 5.31 17.56 22.75
CA ILE A 290 6.18 18.03 23.83
C ILE A 290 5.44 17.85 25.15
N ILE A 291 5.82 16.85 25.95
CA ILE A 291 5.38 16.73 27.34
C ILE A 291 6.22 17.70 28.17
N VAL A 292 5.61 18.80 28.61
CA VAL A 292 6.15 19.65 29.68
C VAL A 292 5.66 19.08 31.00
N SER A 293 6.58 18.69 31.87
CA SER A 293 6.27 18.31 33.25
C SER A 293 6.25 19.58 34.12
N ASP A 294 5.17 19.78 34.86
CA ASP A 294 5.10 20.70 36.02
C ASP A 294 5.84 20.11 37.23
#